data_AF-F6G4M6-F1
#
_entry.id   AF-F6G4M6-F1
#
_cell.length_a   1.000
_cell.length_b   1.000
_cell.length_c   1.000
_cell.angle_alpha   90.00
_cell.angle_beta   90.00
_cell.angle_gamma   90.00
#
_symmetry.space_group_name_H-M   'P 1'
#
loop_
_entity.id
_entity.type
_entity.pdbx_description
1 polymer ?
#
loop_
_entity_poly.entity_id
_entity_poly.type
_entity_poly.pdbx_seq_one_letter_code
_entity_poly.pdbx_strand_id
1 'polypeptide(L)'
;MMAIAIATILLFVVIGLAALLMPLVRFLTTGWAAKRKDIMDGLNADARLAYFEMFSRADGNITADNAMLAFERLYARWYGSRFFAAPGILLAAAGIVATTLVTMTCLHRLRYPYLPVNPMFDVPDTAMAAITGGYLWAVNDLISRARRLDFTSADVQWAAFRLIISIPMGYAFAALAPKSVGPFVAFALGAFPLGALTSMLERLTNKTLKIEPTATEAHDDIVRLQGINRTIVERLAAEDITTVTQIAYCDPVRLVMRSNLTFNFVTDCMNQALAWMYFEEQLAILRPLGLRGAVEIKCLIEEFDDASPDGSSARQRAAAALPMIAAKLGQDENALQITFRQIAEDPFTVFLHRVWT
;
A
#
# COMPACT_ATOMS: atom_id res chain seq x y z
N MET A 1 17.78 -20.81 42.59
CA MET A 1 17.24 -21.64 41.49
C MET A 1 16.05 -20.99 40.80
N MET A 2 14.95 -20.71 41.50
CA MET A 2 13.76 -20.03 40.93
C MET A 2 14.08 -18.69 40.24
N ALA A 3 14.92 -17.85 40.85
CA ALA A 3 15.36 -16.58 40.26
C ALA A 3 16.09 -16.74 38.91
N ILE A 4 16.88 -17.81 38.73
CA ILE A 4 17.61 -18.08 37.50
C ILE A 4 16.65 -18.49 36.38
N ALA A 5 15.65 -19.33 36.69
CA ALA A 5 14.61 -19.69 35.73
C ALA A 5 13.83 -18.47 35.26
N ILE A 6 13.34 -17.64 36.20
CA ILE A 6 12.61 -16.41 35.89
C ILE A 6 13.47 -15.48 35.03
N ALA A 7 14.73 -15.26 35.39
CA ALA A 7 15.64 -14.43 34.59
C ALA A 7 15.85 -14.97 33.17
N THR A 8 15.98 -16.29 33.01
CA THR A 8 16.15 -16.95 31.70
C THR A 8 14.90 -16.74 30.82
N ILE A 9 13.71 -16.95 31.39
CA ILE A 9 12.44 -16.78 30.68
C ILE A 9 12.25 -15.31 30.27
N LEU A 10 12.46 -14.38 31.22
CA LEU A 10 12.36 -12.95 30.95
C LEU A 10 13.32 -12.52 29.83
N LEU A 11 14.55 -13.05 29.82
CA LEU A 11 15.51 -12.75 28.76
C LEU A 11 15.00 -13.16 27.38
N PHE A 12 14.50 -14.39 27.21
CA PHE A 12 13.96 -14.85 25.92
C PHE A 12 12.72 -14.07 25.50
N VAL A 13 11.81 -13.77 26.43
CA VAL A 13 10.62 -12.95 26.15
C VAL A 13 11.03 -11.54 25.72
N VAL A 14 11.99 -10.91 26.39
CA VAL A 14 12.49 -9.58 26.02
C VAL A 14 13.15 -9.59 24.64
N ILE A 15 13.99 -10.58 24.34
CA ILE A 15 14.63 -10.71 23.02
C ILE A 15 13.58 -10.91 21.93
N GLY A 16 12.62 -11.82 22.15
CA GLY A 16 11.53 -12.08 21.20
C GLY A 16 10.64 -10.85 20.99
N LEU A 17 10.31 -10.13 22.06
CA LEU A 17 9.51 -8.91 21.95
C LEU A 17 10.29 -7.78 21.25
N ALA A 18 11.58 -7.63 21.55
CA ALA A 18 12.45 -6.66 20.90
C ALA A 18 12.57 -6.91 19.40
N ALA A 19 12.77 -8.16 18.97
CA ALA A 19 12.80 -8.51 17.55
C ALA A 19 11.48 -8.21 16.83
N LEU A 20 10.34 -8.40 17.51
CA LEU A 20 9.01 -8.12 16.95
C LEU A 20 8.70 -6.62 16.87
N LEU A 21 9.05 -5.84 17.89
CA LEU A 21 8.69 -4.42 17.98
C LEU A 21 9.75 -3.47 17.39
N MET A 22 11.00 -3.90 17.23
CA MET A 22 12.07 -3.06 16.69
C MET A 22 11.73 -2.41 15.33
N PRO A 23 11.13 -3.11 14.35
CA PRO A 23 10.75 -2.49 13.08
C PRO A 23 9.73 -1.36 13.24
N LEU A 24 8.73 -1.55 14.10
CA LEU A 24 7.72 -0.54 14.44
C LEU A 24 8.36 0.69 15.10
N VAL A 25 9.22 0.48 16.11
CA VAL A 25 9.92 1.59 16.80
C VAL A 25 10.81 2.37 15.83
N ARG A 26 11.57 1.67 14.99
CA ARG A 26 12.40 2.30 13.96
C ARG A 26 11.55 3.11 12.97
N PHE A 27 10.43 2.57 12.52
CA PHE A 27 9.52 3.28 11.63
C PHE A 27 8.94 4.53 12.30
N LEU A 28 8.43 4.42 13.52
CA LEU A 28 7.83 5.57 14.23
C LEU A 28 8.83 6.70 14.52
N THR A 29 10.09 6.36 14.78
CA THR A 29 11.13 7.35 15.08
C THR A 29 11.69 8.04 13.83
N THR A 30 11.80 7.33 12.70
CA THR A 30 12.48 7.85 11.50
C THR A 30 11.60 7.80 10.25
N GLY A 31 10.99 6.65 9.96
CA GLY A 31 10.21 6.43 8.74
C GLY A 31 8.93 7.26 8.66
N TRP A 32 8.18 7.38 9.76
CA TRP A 32 6.95 8.17 9.79
C TRP A 32 7.22 9.65 9.54
N ALA A 33 8.29 10.20 10.12
CA ALA A 33 8.69 11.59 9.89
C ALA A 33 9.12 11.82 8.43
N ALA A 34 9.86 10.86 7.83
CA ALA A 34 10.24 10.92 6.42
C ALA A 34 9.02 10.88 5.49
N LYS A 35 8.04 10.00 5.76
CA LYS A 35 6.80 9.92 4.97
C LYS A 35 5.93 11.17 5.11
N ARG A 36 5.80 11.69 6.32
CA ARG A 36 5.12 12.97 6.55
C ARG A 36 5.79 14.07 5.74
N LYS A 37 7.13 14.12 5.74
CA LYS A 37 7.89 15.10 4.98
C LYS A 37 7.66 14.97 3.47
N ASP A 38 7.67 13.75 2.91
CA ASP A 38 7.40 13.52 1.47
C ASP A 38 6.07 14.15 1.02
N ILE A 39 5.01 13.96 1.80
CA ILE A 39 3.68 14.50 1.47
C ILE A 39 3.61 16.01 1.70
N MET A 40 4.25 16.50 2.77
CA MET A 40 4.27 17.94 3.07
C MET A 40 5.11 18.71 2.05
N ASP A 41 6.22 18.15 1.58
CA ASP A 41 7.08 18.80 0.60
C ASP A 41 6.50 18.69 -0.82
N GLY A 42 5.71 17.63 -1.10
CA GLY A 42 5.06 17.42 -2.40
C GLY A 42 3.86 18.32 -2.71
N LEU A 43 3.38 19.10 -1.73
CA LEU A 43 2.29 20.06 -1.91
C LEU A 43 2.79 21.45 -1.52
N ASN A 44 2.71 22.44 -2.41
CA ASN A 44 2.91 23.85 -2.07
C ASN A 44 1.63 24.46 -1.44
N ALA A 45 1.61 25.75 -1.11
CA ALA A 45 0.45 26.36 -0.45
C ALA A 45 -0.82 26.32 -1.34
N ASP A 46 -0.65 26.60 -2.64
CA ASP A 46 -1.75 26.63 -3.61
C ASP A 46 -2.28 25.22 -3.91
N ALA A 47 -1.39 24.23 -4.03
CA ALA A 47 -1.72 22.83 -4.18
C ALA A 47 -2.52 22.29 -2.98
N ARG A 48 -2.20 22.72 -1.75
CA ARG A 48 -3.00 22.39 -0.56
C ARG A 48 -4.37 23.04 -0.61
N LEU A 49 -4.47 24.28 -1.05
CA LEU A 49 -5.76 24.95 -1.20
C LEU A 49 -6.62 24.21 -2.24
N ALA A 50 -6.05 23.88 -3.40
CA ALA A 50 -6.70 23.09 -4.43
C ALA A 50 -7.11 21.69 -3.92
N TYR A 51 -6.30 21.06 -3.08
CA TYR A 51 -6.65 19.80 -2.43
C TYR A 51 -7.89 19.95 -1.54
N PHE A 52 -7.94 21.01 -0.73
CA PHE A 52 -9.11 21.28 0.11
C PHE A 52 -10.36 21.56 -0.74
N GLU A 53 -10.26 22.41 -1.76
CA GLU A 53 -11.36 22.70 -2.69
C GLU A 53 -11.94 21.42 -3.32
N MET A 54 -11.07 20.50 -3.72
CA MET A 54 -11.44 19.29 -4.47
C MET A 54 -11.91 18.14 -3.58
N PHE A 55 -11.17 17.81 -2.51
CA PHE A 55 -11.33 16.55 -1.78
C PHE A 55 -11.88 16.72 -0.36
N SER A 56 -11.90 17.93 0.18
CA SER A 56 -12.28 18.15 1.56
C SER A 56 -13.33 19.26 1.65
N ARG A 57 -14.55 18.89 2.07
CA ARG A 57 -15.54 19.85 2.57
C ARG A 57 -15.10 20.36 3.95
N ALA A 58 -13.96 21.04 4.02
CA ALA A 58 -13.44 21.53 5.27
C ALA A 58 -14.42 22.57 5.85
N ASP A 59 -14.76 22.41 7.12
CA ASP A 59 -15.55 23.39 7.86
C ASP A 59 -14.67 24.62 8.13
N GLY A 60 -14.67 25.60 7.23
CA GLY A 60 -14.00 26.89 7.43
C GLY A 60 -13.44 27.50 6.16
N ASN A 61 -13.20 28.81 6.21
CA ASN A 61 -12.56 29.56 5.13
C ASN A 61 -11.05 29.27 5.12
N ILE A 62 -10.63 28.23 4.39
CA ILE A 62 -9.22 27.91 4.18
C ILE A 62 -8.66 28.88 3.15
N THR A 63 -7.60 29.59 3.52
CA THR A 63 -6.89 30.56 2.67
C THR A 63 -5.47 30.06 2.43
N ALA A 64 -4.77 30.60 1.43
CA ALA A 64 -3.37 30.24 1.15
C ALA A 64 -2.47 30.35 2.41
N ASP A 65 -2.69 31.38 3.23
CA ASP A 65 -1.93 31.63 4.47
C ASP A 65 -2.12 30.55 5.55
N ASN A 66 -3.30 29.92 5.60
CA ASN A 66 -3.63 28.93 6.63
C ASN A 66 -3.70 27.48 6.11
N ALA A 67 -3.60 27.28 4.79
CA ALA A 67 -3.70 25.99 4.12
C ALA A 67 -2.69 24.97 4.65
N MET A 68 -1.44 25.39 4.89
CA MET A 68 -0.40 24.54 5.48
C MET A 68 -0.84 24.01 6.86
N LEU A 69 -1.23 24.90 7.78
CA LEU A 69 -1.63 24.51 9.13
C LEU A 69 -2.93 23.69 9.15
N ALA A 70 -3.87 23.99 8.25
CA ALA A 70 -5.08 23.18 8.06
C ALA A 70 -4.73 21.77 7.59
N PHE A 71 -3.83 21.65 6.61
CA PHE A 71 -3.38 20.36 6.08
C PHE A 71 -2.61 19.54 7.12
N GLU A 72 -1.73 20.16 7.90
CA GLU A 72 -1.05 19.49 9.02
C GLU A 72 -2.02 18.95 10.07
N ARG A 73 -3.08 19.71 10.39
CA ARG A 73 -4.13 19.27 11.32
C ARG A 73 -4.95 18.12 10.74
N LEU A 74 -5.31 18.19 9.46
CA LEU A 74 -5.97 17.09 8.74
C LEU A 74 -5.09 15.84 8.78
N TYR A 75 -3.82 15.97 8.45
CA TYR A 75 -2.84 14.89 8.47
C TYR A 75 -2.70 14.28 9.86
N ALA A 76 -2.46 15.10 10.90
CA ALA A 76 -2.33 14.61 12.27
C ALA A 76 -3.61 13.93 12.78
N ARG A 77 -4.79 14.43 12.35
CA ARG A 77 -6.08 13.88 12.73
C ARG A 77 -6.27 12.45 12.22
N TRP A 78 -5.92 12.18 10.95
CA TRP A 78 -6.20 10.91 10.27
C TRP A 78 -5.01 9.96 10.16
N TYR A 79 -3.79 10.50 10.19
CA TYR A 79 -2.54 9.78 9.87
C TYR A 79 -1.42 9.99 10.89
N GLY A 80 -1.76 10.56 12.05
CA GLY A 80 -0.82 10.76 13.15
C GLY A 80 -0.21 9.44 13.66
N SER A 81 1.00 9.52 14.21
CA SER A 81 1.69 8.37 14.81
C SER A 81 0.87 7.69 15.94
N ARG A 82 -0.08 8.42 16.56
CA ARG A 82 -1.00 7.88 17.57
C ARG A 82 -1.81 6.67 17.11
N PHE A 83 -2.08 6.53 15.80
CA PHE A 83 -2.82 5.39 15.26
C PHE A 83 -2.04 4.07 15.34
N PHE A 84 -0.74 4.12 15.62
CA PHE A 84 0.07 2.93 15.87
C PHE A 84 0.01 2.46 17.32
N ALA A 85 -0.50 3.27 18.26
CA ALA A 85 -0.50 2.93 19.68
C ALA A 85 -1.34 1.68 19.97
N ALA A 86 -2.62 1.66 19.55
CA ALA A 86 -3.49 0.52 19.81
C ALA A 86 -3.03 -0.77 19.08
N PRO A 87 -2.71 -0.76 17.77
CA PRO A 87 -2.13 -1.93 17.10
C PRO A 87 -0.80 -2.38 17.71
N GLY A 88 0.06 -1.43 18.11
CA GLY A 88 1.34 -1.74 18.73
C GLY A 88 1.20 -2.41 20.10
N ILE A 89 0.25 -1.95 20.93
CA ILE A 89 -0.10 -2.59 22.21
C ILE A 89 -0.63 -4.00 21.97
N LEU A 90 -1.53 -4.18 20.99
CA LEU A 90 -2.07 -5.49 20.64
C LEU A 90 -0.97 -6.45 20.16
N LEU A 91 -0.07 -5.98 19.28
CA LEU A 91 1.07 -6.74 18.81
C LEU A 91 2.00 -7.14 19.97
N ALA A 92 2.28 -6.21 20.88
CA ALA A 92 3.12 -6.47 22.04
C ALA A 92 2.48 -7.53 22.96
N ALA A 93 1.18 -7.40 23.26
CA ALA A 93 0.45 -8.36 24.07
C ALA A 93 0.44 -9.77 23.43
N ALA A 94 0.11 -9.87 22.14
CA ALA A 94 0.14 -11.13 21.41
C ALA A 94 1.56 -11.73 21.36
N GLY A 95 2.58 -10.90 21.16
CA GLY A 95 3.98 -11.30 21.17
C GLY A 95 4.46 -11.81 22.53
N ILE A 96 4.09 -11.15 23.63
CA ILE A 96 4.41 -11.60 25.01
C ILE A 96 3.79 -12.97 25.28
N VAL A 97 2.51 -13.15 24.96
CA VAL A 97 1.82 -14.43 25.15
C VAL A 97 2.49 -15.53 24.32
N ALA A 98 2.70 -15.28 23.03
CA ALA A 98 3.33 -16.23 22.11
C ALA A 98 4.73 -16.65 22.56
N THR A 99 5.60 -15.69 22.85
CA THR A 99 6.99 -15.94 23.24
C THR A 99 7.08 -16.61 24.61
N THR A 100 6.22 -16.25 25.57
CA THR A 100 6.19 -16.88 26.90
C THR A 100 5.77 -18.35 26.81
N LEU A 101 4.68 -18.64 26.09
CA LEU A 101 4.17 -20.01 25.93
C LEU A 101 5.20 -20.93 25.26
N VAL A 102 5.83 -20.46 24.18
CA VAL A 102 6.87 -21.22 23.47
C VAL A 102 8.11 -21.41 24.36
N THR A 103 8.60 -20.35 25.01
CA THR A 103 9.80 -20.42 25.86
C THR A 103 9.61 -21.39 27.03
N MET A 104 8.50 -21.28 27.77
CA MET A 104 8.21 -22.16 28.90
C MET A 104 8.12 -23.62 28.47
N THR A 105 7.39 -23.91 27.39
CA THR A 105 7.23 -25.26 26.87
C THR A 105 8.57 -25.85 26.41
N CYS A 106 9.39 -25.06 25.71
CA CYS A 106 10.73 -25.48 25.28
C CYS A 106 11.67 -25.76 26.46
N LEU A 107 11.74 -24.87 27.44
CA LEU A 107 12.61 -25.06 28.61
C LEU A 107 12.20 -26.30 29.42
N HIS A 108 10.89 -26.51 29.61
CA HIS A 108 10.39 -27.69 30.31
C HIS A 108 10.72 -28.99 29.55
N ARG A 109 10.46 -29.04 28.24
CA ARG A 109 10.76 -30.22 27.40
C ARG A 109 12.24 -30.53 27.27
N LEU A 110 13.09 -29.51 27.29
CA LEU A 110 14.55 -29.65 27.32
C LEU A 110 15.08 -30.05 28.71
N ARG A 111 14.20 -30.30 29.68
CA ARG A 111 14.54 -30.66 31.05
C ARG A 111 15.49 -29.64 31.69
N TYR A 112 15.24 -28.35 31.45
CA TYR A 112 16.05 -27.28 32.02
C TYR A 112 16.08 -27.41 33.56
N PRO A 113 17.25 -27.51 34.21
CA PRO A 113 17.34 -27.89 35.63
C PRO A 113 16.57 -27.00 36.60
N TYR A 114 16.30 -25.75 36.21
CA TYR A 114 15.61 -24.76 37.02
C TYR A 114 14.11 -24.65 36.73
N LEU A 115 13.58 -25.41 35.78
CA LEU A 115 12.15 -25.47 35.44
C LEU A 115 11.67 -26.94 35.34
N PRO A 116 11.63 -27.66 36.48
CA PRO A 116 11.27 -29.08 36.49
C PRO A 116 9.80 -29.34 36.15
N VAL A 117 8.92 -28.35 36.35
CA VAL A 117 7.51 -28.39 35.99
C VAL A 117 7.18 -27.07 35.29
N ASN A 118 6.49 -27.15 34.16
CA ASN A 118 5.93 -25.97 33.50
C ASN A 118 4.76 -25.43 34.35
N PRO A 119 4.84 -24.21 34.90
CA PRO A 119 3.80 -23.66 35.77
C PRO A 119 2.50 -23.31 35.03
N MET A 120 2.52 -23.33 33.69
CA MET A 120 1.36 -23.09 32.84
C MET A 120 0.85 -24.46 32.35
N PHE A 121 1.20 -24.81 31.11
CA PHE A 121 0.90 -26.07 30.47
C PHE A 121 1.86 -26.24 29.29
N ASP A 122 2.12 -27.47 28.89
CA ASP A 122 2.87 -27.73 27.67
C ASP A 122 1.98 -27.54 26.45
N VAL A 123 2.40 -26.64 25.57
CA VAL A 123 1.73 -26.42 24.30
C VAL A 123 1.97 -27.64 23.40
N PRO A 124 0.94 -28.19 22.73
CA PRO A 124 1.13 -29.29 21.77
C PRO A 124 1.99 -28.89 20.57
N ASP A 125 2.65 -29.86 19.94
CA ASP A 125 3.64 -29.64 18.87
C ASP A 125 3.07 -28.81 17.72
N THR A 126 1.84 -29.13 17.30
CA THR A 126 1.12 -28.40 16.24
C THR A 126 0.94 -26.91 16.59
N ALA A 127 0.55 -26.60 17.83
CA ALA A 127 0.36 -25.23 18.27
C ALA A 127 1.69 -24.49 18.41
N MET A 128 2.74 -25.12 18.96
CA MET A 128 4.07 -24.51 19.00
C MET A 128 4.59 -24.18 17.60
N ALA A 129 4.45 -25.13 16.67
CA ALA A 129 4.86 -24.96 15.30
C ALA A 129 4.10 -23.81 14.61
N ALA A 130 2.78 -23.75 14.80
CA ALA A 130 1.94 -22.67 14.25
C ALA A 130 2.31 -21.28 14.77
N ILE A 131 2.45 -21.11 16.09
CA ILE A 131 2.83 -19.84 16.72
C ILE A 131 4.22 -19.40 16.23
N THR A 132 5.16 -20.35 16.17
CA THR A 132 6.53 -20.06 15.72
C THR A 132 6.55 -19.60 14.27
N GLY A 133 5.79 -20.26 13.39
CA GLY A 133 5.62 -19.82 12.01
C GLY A 133 4.99 -18.43 11.91
N GLY A 134 3.88 -18.20 12.63
CA GLY A 134 3.19 -16.91 12.68
C GLY A 134 4.09 -15.77 13.15
N TYR A 135 4.91 -16.03 14.17
CA TYR A 135 5.88 -15.10 14.71
C TYR A 135 7.00 -14.77 13.71
N LEU A 136 7.61 -15.78 13.09
CA LEU A 136 8.65 -15.57 12.08
C LEU A 136 8.13 -14.77 10.88
N TRP A 137 6.90 -15.06 10.43
CA TRP A 137 6.25 -14.26 9.40
C TRP A 137 6.09 -12.81 9.84
N ALA A 138 5.55 -12.57 11.04
CA ALA A 138 5.29 -11.22 11.53
C ALA A 138 6.58 -10.41 11.63
N VAL A 139 7.65 -10.99 12.20
CA VAL A 139 8.96 -10.33 12.27
C VAL A 139 9.50 -10.02 10.87
N ASN A 140 9.49 -11.00 9.96
CA ASN A 140 10.01 -10.83 8.60
C ASN A 140 9.23 -9.78 7.79
N ASP A 141 7.90 -9.80 7.87
CA ASP A 141 7.03 -8.86 7.16
C ASP A 141 7.25 -7.43 7.67
N LEU A 142 7.23 -7.24 9.00
CA LEU A 142 7.45 -5.93 9.62
C LEU A 142 8.86 -5.38 9.32
N ILE A 143 9.91 -6.21 9.34
CA ILE A 143 11.28 -5.80 8.93
C ILE A 143 11.28 -5.35 7.47
N SER A 144 10.69 -6.15 6.58
CA SER A 144 10.68 -5.89 5.14
C SER A 144 9.96 -4.58 4.81
N ARG A 145 8.82 -4.34 5.46
CA ARG A 145 8.03 -3.11 5.37
C ARG A 145 8.78 -1.90 5.93
N ALA A 146 9.34 -2.02 7.13
CA ALA A 146 10.10 -0.93 7.74
C ALA A 146 11.32 -0.53 6.90
N ARG A 147 11.99 -1.49 6.23
CA ARG A 147 13.10 -1.21 5.30
C ARG A 147 12.67 -0.45 4.06
N ARG A 148 11.47 -0.71 3.54
CA ARG A 148 10.88 0.01 2.39
C ARG A 148 10.18 1.30 2.78
N LEU A 149 10.19 1.67 4.07
CA LEU A 149 9.38 2.74 4.65
C LEU A 149 7.87 2.55 4.38
N ASP A 150 7.45 1.30 4.20
CA ASP A 150 6.16 0.83 3.68
C ASP A 150 5.31 0.20 4.79
N PHE A 151 4.99 1.02 5.77
CA PHE A 151 4.55 0.55 7.08
C PHE A 151 3.33 1.34 7.56
N THR A 152 2.18 0.69 7.58
CA THR A 152 0.91 1.29 8.03
C THR A 152 0.49 0.76 9.40
N SER A 153 -0.46 1.43 10.06
CA SER A 153 -1.04 0.90 11.31
C SER A 153 -1.82 -0.40 11.08
N ALA A 154 -2.42 -0.56 9.89
CA ALA A 154 -3.11 -1.78 9.50
C ALA A 154 -2.14 -2.97 9.41
N ASP A 155 -0.92 -2.78 8.90
CA ASP A 155 0.10 -3.85 8.85
C ASP A 155 0.45 -4.39 10.24
N VAL A 156 0.57 -3.49 11.23
CA VAL A 156 0.82 -3.86 12.64
C VAL A 156 -0.34 -4.66 13.20
N GLN A 157 -1.57 -4.24 12.89
CA GLN A 157 -2.77 -4.95 13.31
C GLN A 157 -2.85 -6.33 12.66
N TRP A 158 -2.52 -6.46 11.38
CA TRP A 158 -2.46 -7.75 10.67
C TRP A 158 -1.39 -8.68 11.23
N ALA A 159 -0.22 -8.16 11.60
CA ALA A 159 0.81 -8.93 12.30
C ALA A 159 0.32 -9.48 13.65
N ALA A 160 -0.36 -8.63 14.43
CA ALA A 160 -0.94 -9.04 15.71
C ALA A 160 -2.06 -10.08 15.53
N PHE A 161 -2.96 -9.83 14.59
CA PHE A 161 -4.04 -10.75 14.24
C PHE A 161 -3.50 -12.11 13.82
N ARG A 162 -2.47 -12.14 12.97
CA ARG A 162 -1.87 -13.40 12.52
C ARG A 162 -1.28 -14.21 13.67
N LEU A 163 -0.64 -13.58 14.64
CA LEU A 163 -0.18 -14.27 15.85
C LEU A 163 -1.35 -14.93 16.59
N ILE A 164 -2.46 -14.20 16.76
CA ILE A 164 -3.67 -14.68 17.44
C ILE A 164 -4.30 -15.88 16.71
N ILE A 165 -4.43 -15.80 15.37
CA ILE A 165 -5.09 -16.85 14.58
C ILE A 165 -4.17 -18.00 14.18
N SER A 166 -2.86 -17.90 14.41
CA SER A 166 -1.89 -18.91 13.99
C SER A 166 -2.23 -20.31 14.53
N ILE A 167 -2.56 -20.43 15.82
CA ILE A 167 -2.91 -21.70 16.47
C ILE A 167 -4.18 -22.33 15.88
N PRO A 168 -5.35 -21.68 15.88
CA PRO A 168 -6.56 -22.30 15.35
C PRO A 168 -6.43 -22.65 13.86
N MET A 169 -5.76 -21.80 13.08
CA MET A 169 -5.46 -22.10 11.67
C MET A 169 -4.52 -23.31 11.54
N GLY A 170 -3.46 -23.37 12.36
CA GLY A 170 -2.52 -24.48 12.37
C GLY A 170 -3.21 -25.82 12.67
N TYR A 171 -4.12 -25.86 13.64
CA TYR A 171 -4.91 -27.07 13.92
C TYR A 171 -5.87 -27.44 12.79
N ALA A 172 -6.59 -26.47 12.24
CA ALA A 172 -7.56 -26.71 11.17
C ALA A 172 -6.90 -27.39 9.97
N PHE A 173 -5.71 -26.93 9.57
CA PHE A 173 -5.00 -27.51 8.44
C PHE A 173 -4.18 -28.75 8.79
N ALA A 174 -3.59 -28.82 9.99
CA ALA A 174 -2.91 -30.04 10.44
C ALA A 174 -3.86 -31.24 10.52
N ALA A 175 -5.15 -31.01 10.79
CA ALA A 175 -6.18 -32.06 10.78
C ALA A 175 -6.42 -32.66 9.38
N LEU A 176 -6.11 -31.92 8.31
CA LEU A 176 -6.22 -32.38 6.92
C LEU A 176 -4.97 -33.15 6.45
N ALA A 177 -3.90 -33.13 7.24
CA ALA A 177 -2.62 -33.73 6.89
C ALA A 177 -2.36 -35.01 7.71
N PRO A 178 -1.50 -35.92 7.23
CA PRO A 178 -1.05 -37.06 8.04
C PRO A 178 -0.42 -36.58 9.36
N LYS A 179 -0.68 -37.29 10.46
CA LYS A 179 -0.26 -36.91 11.82
C LYS A 179 1.25 -36.62 11.93
N SER A 180 2.08 -37.31 11.15
CA SER A 180 3.54 -37.14 11.13
C SER A 180 4.01 -35.80 10.55
N VAL A 181 3.21 -35.16 9.69
CA VAL A 181 3.55 -33.87 9.05
C VAL A 181 2.72 -32.71 9.57
N GLY A 182 1.75 -32.97 10.47
CA GLY A 182 0.86 -31.96 11.04
C GLY A 182 1.59 -30.72 11.59
N PRO A 183 2.61 -30.87 12.46
CA PRO A 183 3.38 -29.72 12.96
C PRO A 183 4.08 -28.93 11.84
N PHE A 184 4.65 -29.60 10.84
CA PHE A 184 5.28 -28.94 9.70
C PHE A 184 4.27 -28.12 8.89
N VAL A 185 3.09 -28.68 8.60
CA VAL A 185 2.00 -27.98 7.92
C VAL A 185 1.54 -26.77 8.72
N ALA A 186 1.36 -26.92 10.03
CA ALA A 186 0.96 -25.84 10.91
C ALA A 186 2.00 -24.70 10.95
N PHE A 187 3.30 -25.03 10.99
CA PHE A 187 4.39 -24.06 10.86
C PHE A 187 4.33 -23.33 9.52
N ALA A 188 4.23 -24.05 8.41
CA ALA A 188 4.20 -23.47 7.08
C ALA A 188 3.03 -22.48 6.92
N LEU A 189 1.83 -22.85 7.38
CA LEU A 189 0.68 -21.93 7.37
C LEU A 189 0.90 -20.69 8.25
N GLY A 190 1.55 -20.85 9.40
CA GLY A 190 1.99 -19.71 10.20
C GLY A 190 3.00 -18.82 9.45
N ALA A 191 3.94 -19.43 8.74
CA ALA A 191 5.11 -18.77 8.15
C ALA A 191 4.90 -18.15 6.76
N PHE A 192 3.91 -18.59 5.97
CA PHE A 192 3.71 -18.13 4.59
C PHE A 192 2.58 -17.10 4.44
N PRO A 193 2.74 -16.02 3.63
CA PRO A 193 1.68 -15.04 3.39
C PRO A 193 0.35 -15.68 3.00
N LEU A 194 -0.78 -15.12 3.46
CA LEU A 194 -2.12 -15.66 3.16
C LEU A 194 -2.36 -15.72 1.64
N GLY A 195 -1.92 -14.71 0.89
CA GLY A 195 -2.02 -14.71 -0.57
C GLY A 195 -1.24 -15.85 -1.22
N ALA A 196 -0.07 -16.21 -0.70
CA ALA A 196 0.68 -17.36 -1.21
C ALA A 196 -0.07 -18.67 -0.91
N LEU A 197 -0.70 -18.78 0.26
CA LEU A 197 -1.52 -19.93 0.63
C LEU A 197 -2.78 -20.03 -0.23
N THR A 198 -3.50 -18.93 -0.47
CA THR A 198 -4.69 -18.91 -1.33
C THR A 198 -4.32 -19.27 -2.76
N SER A 199 -3.26 -18.68 -3.33
CA SER A 199 -2.79 -19.05 -4.68
C SER A 199 -2.33 -20.51 -4.77
N MET A 200 -1.72 -21.06 -3.72
CA MET A 200 -1.41 -22.50 -3.67
C MET A 200 -2.68 -23.35 -3.63
N LEU A 201 -3.67 -22.98 -2.81
CA LEU A 201 -4.95 -23.69 -2.71
C LEU A 201 -5.75 -23.60 -4.00
N GLU A 202 -5.84 -22.44 -4.63
CA GLU A 202 -6.45 -22.23 -5.95
C GLU A 202 -5.76 -23.09 -6.99
N ARG A 203 -4.42 -23.10 -7.04
CA ARG A 203 -3.67 -23.93 -7.99
C ARG A 203 -3.91 -25.42 -7.76
N LEU A 204 -3.96 -25.87 -6.51
CA LEU A 204 -4.29 -27.27 -6.18
C LEU A 204 -5.73 -27.62 -6.55
N THR A 205 -6.66 -26.70 -6.30
CA THR A 205 -8.09 -26.85 -6.60
C THR A 205 -8.32 -26.90 -8.12
N ASN A 206 -7.77 -25.94 -8.87
CA ASN A 206 -7.86 -25.89 -10.33
C ASN A 206 -7.21 -27.11 -10.98
N LYS A 207 -6.06 -27.57 -10.48
CA LYS A 207 -5.42 -28.82 -10.96
C LYS A 207 -6.29 -30.05 -10.69
N THR A 208 -6.97 -30.10 -9.55
CA THR A 208 -7.82 -31.24 -9.17
C THR A 208 -9.14 -31.23 -9.92
N LEU A 209 -9.73 -30.05 -10.12
CA LEU A 209 -11.02 -29.85 -10.79
C LEU A 209 -10.92 -29.68 -12.31
N LYS A 210 -9.69 -29.58 -12.86
CA LYS A 210 -9.41 -29.30 -14.29
C LYS A 210 -10.14 -28.05 -14.82
N ILE A 211 -10.30 -27.04 -13.97
CA ILE A 211 -10.89 -25.76 -14.36
C ILE A 211 -9.79 -24.96 -15.06
N GLU A 212 -9.93 -24.76 -16.37
CA GLU A 212 -9.09 -23.81 -17.10
C GLU A 212 -9.55 -22.38 -16.74
N PRO A 213 -8.64 -21.49 -16.29
CA PRO A 213 -9.00 -20.12 -16.01
C PRO A 213 -9.35 -19.40 -17.31
N THR A 214 -10.62 -19.03 -17.49
CA THR A 214 -11.10 -18.13 -18.55
C THR A 214 -10.65 -16.70 -18.22
N ALA A 215 -9.37 -16.40 -18.44
CA ALA A 215 -8.79 -15.10 -18.14
C ALA A 215 -9.05 -14.11 -19.29
N THR A 216 -10.27 -13.59 -19.35
CA THR A 216 -10.56 -12.33 -20.03
C THR A 216 -10.75 -11.27 -18.94
N GLU A 217 -9.69 -10.97 -18.18
CA GLU A 217 -9.72 -9.85 -17.23
C GLU A 217 -9.76 -8.51 -18.01
N ALA A 218 -10.50 -7.58 -17.42
CA ALA A 218 -11.23 -6.49 -18.08
C ALA A 218 -10.34 -5.45 -18.81
N HIS A 219 -10.93 -4.76 -19.80
CA HIS A 219 -10.36 -3.61 -20.51
C HIS A 219 -9.83 -2.47 -19.59
N ASP A 220 -10.18 -2.47 -18.30
CA ASP A 220 -9.86 -1.43 -17.30
C ASP A 220 -8.74 -1.88 -16.32
N ASP A 221 -7.68 -2.52 -16.84
CA ASP A 221 -6.55 -3.02 -16.02
C ASP A 221 -5.47 -1.94 -15.81
N ILE A 222 -5.20 -1.64 -14.54
CA ILE A 222 -4.20 -0.68 -14.07
C ILE A 222 -2.79 -1.01 -14.60
N VAL A 223 -2.49 -2.28 -14.88
CA VAL A 223 -1.17 -2.72 -15.40
C VAL A 223 -0.79 -2.07 -16.74
N ARG A 224 -1.77 -1.51 -17.46
CA ARG A 224 -1.57 -0.84 -18.76
C ARG A 224 -0.97 0.56 -18.64
N LEU A 225 -0.98 1.17 -17.45
CA LEU A 225 -0.34 2.46 -17.20
C LEU A 225 1.19 2.31 -17.13
N GLN A 226 1.92 3.31 -17.63
CA GLN A 226 3.37 3.25 -17.69
C GLN A 226 3.98 3.35 -16.28
N GLY A 227 4.94 2.47 -15.98
CA GLY A 227 5.62 2.44 -14.68
C GLY A 227 4.90 1.61 -13.61
N ILE A 228 3.73 1.05 -13.93
CA ILE A 228 3.02 0.14 -13.04
C ILE A 228 3.42 -1.30 -13.37
N ASN A 229 3.92 -2.01 -12.36
CA ASN A 229 4.16 -3.45 -12.43
C ASN A 229 3.18 -4.20 -11.53
N ARG A 230 3.20 -5.53 -11.60
CA ARG A 230 2.32 -6.40 -10.80
C ARG A 230 2.39 -6.11 -9.30
N THR A 231 3.56 -5.81 -8.75
CA THR A 231 3.71 -5.47 -7.33
C THR A 231 2.99 -4.17 -6.96
N ILE A 232 2.99 -3.18 -7.86
CA ILE A 232 2.21 -1.95 -7.66
C ILE A 232 0.72 -2.23 -7.78
N VAL A 233 0.27 -3.03 -8.75
CA VAL A 233 -1.14 -3.45 -8.88
C VAL A 233 -1.61 -4.15 -7.60
N GLU A 234 -0.84 -5.09 -7.06
CA GLU A 234 -1.17 -5.79 -5.82
C GLU A 234 -1.28 -4.84 -4.62
N ARG A 235 -0.44 -3.79 -4.57
CA ARG A 235 -0.51 -2.76 -3.52
C ARG A 235 -1.74 -1.87 -3.66
N LEU A 236 -2.06 -1.46 -4.89
CA LEU A 236 -3.24 -0.65 -5.18
C LEU A 236 -4.52 -1.45 -4.88
N ALA A 237 -4.55 -2.72 -5.27
CA ALA A 237 -5.67 -3.63 -4.99
C ALA A 237 -5.87 -3.85 -3.48
N ALA A 238 -4.80 -3.88 -2.68
CA ALA A 238 -4.91 -3.92 -1.21
C ALA A 238 -5.57 -2.68 -0.61
N GLU A 239 -5.64 -1.57 -1.36
CA GLU A 239 -6.34 -0.34 -0.99
C GLU A 239 -7.65 -0.12 -1.76
N ASP A 240 -8.20 -1.21 -2.32
CA ASP A 240 -9.45 -1.25 -3.09
C ASP A 240 -9.38 -0.47 -4.43
N ILE A 241 -8.17 -0.24 -4.96
CA ILE A 241 -7.93 0.35 -6.27
C ILE A 241 -7.55 -0.75 -7.25
N THR A 242 -8.53 -1.18 -8.03
CA THR A 242 -8.47 -2.32 -8.95
C THR A 242 -8.66 -1.93 -10.42
N THR A 243 -9.11 -0.71 -10.72
CA THR A 243 -9.32 -0.24 -12.10
C THR A 243 -8.67 1.11 -12.41
N VAL A 244 -8.45 1.42 -13.70
CA VAL A 244 -7.88 2.72 -14.16
C VAL A 244 -8.80 3.87 -13.77
N THR A 245 -10.11 3.67 -13.87
CA THR A 245 -11.11 4.66 -13.44
C THR A 245 -10.99 5.00 -11.96
N GLN A 246 -10.78 4.00 -11.10
CA GLN A 246 -10.64 4.21 -9.66
C GLN A 246 -9.39 5.02 -9.32
N ILE A 247 -8.27 4.75 -9.99
CA ILE A 247 -7.04 5.53 -9.76
C ILE A 247 -7.17 6.95 -10.33
N ALA A 248 -7.82 7.15 -11.48
CA ALA A 248 -8.03 8.48 -12.07
C ALA A 248 -8.75 9.46 -11.12
N TYR A 249 -9.73 8.94 -10.36
CA TYR A 249 -10.61 9.75 -9.52
C TYR A 249 -10.43 9.55 -8.01
N CYS A 250 -9.31 8.97 -7.57
CA CYS A 250 -9.03 8.80 -6.14
C CYS A 250 -8.52 10.10 -5.48
N ASP A 251 -8.56 10.14 -4.14
CA ASP A 251 -7.86 11.15 -3.35
C ASP A 251 -6.37 10.75 -3.24
N PRO A 252 -5.43 11.50 -3.86
CA PRO A 252 -4.03 11.12 -3.91
C PRO A 252 -3.38 11.10 -2.52
N VAL A 253 -3.77 12.02 -1.63
CA VAL A 253 -3.21 12.08 -0.27
C VAL A 253 -3.63 10.83 0.52
N ARG A 254 -4.90 10.43 0.42
CA ARG A 254 -5.39 9.20 1.06
C ARG A 254 -4.70 7.97 0.49
N LEU A 255 -4.57 7.89 -0.84
CA LEU A 255 -3.95 6.74 -1.49
C LEU A 255 -2.46 6.61 -1.12
N VAL A 256 -1.70 7.70 -1.13
CA VAL A 256 -0.29 7.73 -0.68
C VAL A 256 -0.15 7.28 0.77
N MET A 257 -1.05 7.74 1.63
CA MET A 257 -1.03 7.37 3.04
C MET A 257 -1.28 5.88 3.27
N ARG A 258 -2.22 5.30 2.52
CA ARG A 258 -2.62 3.90 2.63
C ARG A 258 -1.64 2.96 1.91
N SER A 259 -1.36 3.21 0.63
CA SER A 259 -0.51 2.35 -0.22
C SER A 259 0.99 2.52 -0.02
N ASN A 260 1.39 3.61 0.63
CA ASN A 260 2.80 3.99 0.82
C ASN A 260 3.60 4.16 -0.50
N LEU A 261 2.90 4.49 -1.58
CA LEU A 261 3.52 5.01 -2.78
C LEU A 261 3.86 6.49 -2.58
N THR A 262 4.95 6.98 -3.19
CA THR A 262 5.32 8.41 -3.10
C THR A 262 4.26 9.29 -3.73
N PHE A 263 4.08 10.51 -3.23
CA PHE A 263 3.06 11.43 -3.75
C PHE A 263 3.16 11.66 -5.26
N ASN A 264 4.37 11.93 -5.76
CA ASN A 264 4.63 12.13 -7.19
C ASN A 264 4.26 10.92 -8.05
N PHE A 265 4.47 9.70 -7.54
CA PHE A 265 4.12 8.49 -8.28
C PHE A 265 2.60 8.32 -8.38
N VAL A 266 1.88 8.60 -7.29
CA VAL A 266 0.41 8.50 -7.29
C VAL A 266 -0.20 9.55 -8.21
N THR A 267 0.20 10.81 -8.10
CA THR A 267 -0.30 11.87 -8.99
C THR A 267 0.07 11.62 -10.45
N ASP A 268 1.23 11.03 -10.71
CA ASP A 268 1.59 10.58 -12.05
C ASP A 268 0.68 9.47 -12.59
N CYS A 269 0.37 8.46 -11.77
CA CYS A 269 -0.56 7.42 -12.15
C CYS A 269 -1.95 7.99 -12.42
N MET A 270 -2.43 8.94 -11.61
CA MET A 270 -3.68 9.65 -11.85
C MET A 270 -3.64 10.41 -13.17
N ASN A 271 -2.55 11.13 -13.44
CA ASN A 271 -2.34 11.90 -14.67
C ASN A 271 -2.45 11.00 -15.92
N GLN A 272 -1.79 9.85 -15.90
CA GLN A 272 -1.85 8.87 -16.98
C GLN A 272 -3.24 8.22 -17.09
N ALA A 273 -3.86 7.88 -15.95
CA ALA A 273 -5.17 7.25 -15.90
C ALA A 273 -6.27 8.14 -16.48
N LEU A 274 -6.23 9.45 -16.20
CA LEU A 274 -7.16 10.41 -16.77
C LEU A 274 -7.11 10.42 -18.30
N ALA A 275 -5.91 10.46 -18.89
CA ALA A 275 -5.76 10.36 -20.35
C ALA A 275 -6.15 8.97 -20.89
N TRP A 276 -5.87 7.90 -20.15
CA TRP A 276 -6.22 6.53 -20.53
C TRP A 276 -7.72 6.33 -20.69
N MET A 277 -8.57 6.95 -19.85
CA MET A 277 -10.02 6.80 -19.97
C MET A 277 -10.59 7.29 -21.31
N TYR A 278 -9.86 8.14 -22.04
CA TYR A 278 -10.28 8.66 -23.35
C TYR A 278 -9.59 7.95 -24.52
N PHE A 279 -8.33 7.55 -24.35
CA PHE A 279 -7.52 7.01 -25.46
C PHE A 279 -7.22 5.51 -25.36
N GLU A 280 -7.37 4.90 -24.18
CA GLU A 280 -7.01 3.52 -23.90
C GLU A 280 -5.64 3.15 -24.50
N GLU A 281 -5.56 2.07 -25.30
CA GLU A 281 -4.33 1.64 -25.95
C GLU A 281 -3.73 2.69 -26.91
N GLN A 282 -4.55 3.61 -27.45
CA GLN A 282 -4.07 4.69 -28.33
C GLN A 282 -3.23 5.73 -27.57
N LEU A 283 -3.28 5.77 -26.24
CA LEU A 283 -2.39 6.63 -25.44
C LEU A 283 -0.91 6.32 -25.72
N ALA A 284 -0.57 5.08 -26.09
CA ALA A 284 0.78 4.71 -26.47
C ALA A 284 1.31 5.48 -27.70
N ILE A 285 0.41 5.94 -28.60
CA ILE A 285 0.75 6.74 -29.79
C ILE A 285 1.10 8.18 -29.40
N LEU A 286 0.49 8.69 -28.32
CA LEU A 286 0.68 10.04 -27.82
C LEU A 286 1.99 10.22 -27.03
N ARG A 287 2.46 9.18 -26.34
CA ARG A 287 3.67 9.23 -25.49
C ARG A 287 4.93 9.72 -26.23
N PRO A 288 5.27 9.23 -27.45
CA PRO A 288 6.42 9.73 -28.21
C PRO A 288 6.32 11.21 -28.63
N LEU A 289 5.11 11.80 -28.57
CA LEU A 289 4.85 13.20 -28.87
C LEU A 289 4.93 14.09 -27.62
N GLY A 290 5.32 13.54 -26.47
CA GLY A 290 5.40 14.26 -25.19
C GLY A 290 4.07 14.32 -24.43
N LEU A 291 3.00 13.71 -24.96
CA LEU A 291 1.68 13.69 -24.33
C LEU A 291 1.49 12.39 -23.54
N ARG A 292 2.07 12.34 -22.34
CA ARG A 292 2.07 11.13 -21.50
C ARG A 292 0.80 11.00 -20.65
N GLY A 293 0.24 12.11 -20.19
CA GLY A 293 -0.97 12.15 -19.38
C GLY A 293 -1.83 13.39 -19.65
N ALA A 294 -2.84 13.59 -18.81
CA ALA A 294 -3.83 14.64 -18.91
C ALA A 294 -3.27 16.06 -18.72
N VAL A 295 -2.27 16.25 -17.87
CA VAL A 295 -1.67 17.56 -17.61
C VAL A 295 -0.91 18.05 -18.84
N GLU A 296 -0.15 17.20 -19.52
CA GLU A 296 0.53 17.58 -20.77
C GLU A 296 -0.49 17.95 -21.87
N ILE A 297 -1.63 17.24 -21.93
CA ILE A 297 -2.74 17.57 -22.83
C ILE A 297 -3.34 18.94 -22.47
N LYS A 298 -3.52 19.22 -21.17
CA LYS A 298 -4.00 20.52 -20.68
C LYS A 298 -3.06 21.66 -21.07
N CYS A 299 -1.75 21.51 -20.84
CA CYS A 299 -0.78 22.53 -21.23
C CYS A 299 -0.81 22.80 -22.74
N LEU A 300 -0.95 21.76 -23.58
CA LEU A 300 -1.08 21.92 -25.02
C LEU A 300 -2.33 22.73 -25.42
N ILE A 301 -3.46 22.48 -24.75
CA ILE A 301 -4.71 23.23 -25.00
C ILE A 301 -4.60 24.67 -24.52
N GLU A 302 -3.98 24.92 -23.37
CA GLU A 302 -3.74 26.28 -22.87
C GLU A 302 -2.82 27.07 -23.82
N GLU A 303 -1.75 26.46 -24.33
CA GLU A 303 -0.90 27.08 -25.35
C GLU A 303 -1.66 27.34 -26.66
N PHE A 304 -2.55 26.42 -27.06
CA PHE A 304 -3.37 26.58 -28.26
C PHE A 304 -4.37 27.75 -28.14
N ASP A 305 -4.96 27.92 -26.96
CA ASP A 305 -5.96 28.95 -26.68
C ASP A 305 -5.37 30.31 -26.33
N ASP A 306 -4.07 30.39 -26.03
CA ASP A 306 -3.44 31.63 -25.62
C ASP A 306 -3.59 32.72 -26.70
N ALA A 307 -4.36 33.75 -26.36
CA ALA A 307 -4.60 34.92 -27.20
C ALA A 307 -3.61 36.06 -26.90
N SER A 308 -2.63 35.84 -26.02
CA SER A 308 -1.66 36.87 -25.65
C SER A 308 -0.77 37.27 -26.83
N PRO A 309 -0.38 38.55 -26.95
CA PRO A 309 0.53 39.02 -28.01
C PRO A 309 1.90 38.32 -27.98
N ASP A 310 2.39 37.97 -26.79
CA ASP A 310 3.68 37.32 -26.55
C ASP A 310 3.62 35.78 -26.71
N GLY A 311 2.43 35.17 -26.60
CA GLY A 311 2.18 33.74 -26.74
C GLY A 311 2.23 33.20 -28.17
N SER A 312 2.48 34.06 -29.17
CA SER A 312 2.43 33.72 -30.60
C SER A 312 3.27 32.50 -30.97
N SER A 313 4.43 32.28 -30.33
CA SER A 313 5.29 31.13 -30.64
C SER A 313 4.80 29.81 -30.04
N ALA A 314 4.27 29.80 -28.82
CA ALA A 314 3.74 28.60 -28.17
C ALA A 314 2.46 28.15 -28.87
N ARG A 315 1.56 29.10 -29.14
CA ARG A 315 0.34 28.85 -29.89
C ARG A 315 0.59 28.32 -31.29
N GLN A 316 1.58 28.86 -32.01
CA GLN A 316 1.94 28.33 -33.34
C GLN A 316 2.44 26.88 -33.26
N ARG A 317 3.22 26.52 -32.23
CA ARG A 317 3.66 25.13 -32.03
C ARG A 317 2.48 24.22 -31.71
N ALA A 318 1.60 24.62 -30.80
CA ALA A 318 0.42 23.85 -30.43
C ALA A 318 -0.53 23.65 -31.62
N ALA A 319 -0.78 24.71 -32.39
CA ALA A 319 -1.61 24.66 -33.59
C ALA A 319 -0.99 23.81 -34.71
N ALA A 320 0.34 23.76 -34.83
CA ALA A 320 1.01 22.86 -35.76
C ALA A 320 1.02 21.40 -35.28
N ALA A 321 1.02 21.16 -33.97
CA ALA A 321 1.05 19.82 -33.39
C ALA A 321 -0.30 19.08 -33.51
N LEU A 322 -1.42 19.78 -33.33
CA LEU A 322 -2.76 19.16 -33.33
C LEU A 322 -3.07 18.35 -34.60
N PRO A 323 -2.89 18.88 -35.83
CA PRO A 323 -3.12 18.10 -37.04
C PRO A 323 -2.21 16.86 -37.14
N MET A 324 -0.96 16.96 -36.67
CA MET A 324 -0.02 15.83 -36.68
C MET A 324 -0.45 14.74 -35.70
N ILE A 325 -0.98 15.12 -34.53
CA ILE A 325 -1.49 14.19 -33.53
C ILE A 325 -2.76 13.52 -34.05
N ALA A 326 -3.71 14.30 -34.60
CA ALA A 326 -4.96 13.80 -35.18
C ALA A 326 -4.69 12.78 -36.30
N ALA A 327 -3.77 13.10 -37.21
CA ALA A 327 -3.35 12.19 -38.27
C ALA A 327 -2.74 10.88 -37.73
N LYS A 328 -1.95 10.93 -36.65
CA LYS A 328 -1.37 9.73 -36.01
C LYS A 328 -2.40 8.86 -35.31
N LEU A 329 -3.43 9.46 -34.72
CA LEU A 329 -4.55 8.75 -34.10
C LEU A 329 -5.60 8.27 -35.10
N GLY A 330 -5.56 8.77 -36.34
CA GLY A 330 -6.60 8.50 -37.33
C GLY A 330 -7.95 9.14 -36.97
N GLN A 331 -7.92 10.27 -36.25
CA GLN A 331 -9.10 10.99 -35.79
C GLN A 331 -9.26 12.33 -36.54
N ASP A 332 -10.49 12.83 -36.60
CA ASP A 332 -10.75 14.20 -37.07
C ASP A 332 -10.13 15.23 -36.11
N GLU A 333 -9.57 16.30 -36.65
CA GLU A 333 -8.89 17.33 -35.86
C GLU A 333 -9.84 18.00 -34.85
N ASN A 334 -11.08 18.30 -35.27
CA ASN A 334 -12.06 18.92 -34.36
C ASN A 334 -12.49 17.93 -33.27
N ALA A 335 -12.67 16.65 -33.63
CA ALA A 335 -12.98 15.61 -32.65
C ALA A 335 -11.87 15.47 -31.60
N LEU A 336 -10.61 15.42 -32.03
CA LEU A 336 -9.45 15.36 -31.12
C LEU A 336 -9.40 16.60 -30.23
N GLN A 337 -9.62 17.79 -30.79
CA GLN A 337 -9.63 19.03 -30.02
C GLN A 337 -10.72 19.02 -28.94
N ILE A 338 -11.93 18.54 -29.25
CA ILE A 338 -13.02 18.39 -28.27
C ILE A 338 -12.59 17.42 -27.15
N THR A 339 -12.03 16.26 -27.49
CA THR A 339 -11.54 15.29 -26.50
C THR A 339 -10.44 15.87 -25.62
N PHE A 340 -9.47 16.57 -26.21
CA PHE A 340 -8.40 17.23 -25.45
C PHE A 340 -8.94 18.31 -24.51
N ARG A 341 -9.94 19.09 -24.94
CA ARG A 341 -10.62 20.06 -24.05
C ARG A 341 -11.32 19.37 -22.90
N GLN A 342 -12.06 18.28 -23.15
CA GLN A 342 -12.71 17.51 -22.08
C GLN A 342 -11.71 17.01 -21.04
N ILE A 343 -10.55 16.50 -21.47
CA ILE A 343 -9.46 16.10 -20.57
C ILE A 343 -8.90 17.31 -19.81
N ALA A 344 -8.63 18.41 -20.52
CA ALA A 344 -8.02 19.62 -19.96
C ALA A 344 -8.91 20.35 -18.94
N GLU A 345 -10.22 20.24 -19.11
CA GLU A 345 -11.25 20.85 -18.26
C GLU A 345 -11.74 19.91 -17.15
N ASP A 346 -11.36 18.63 -17.15
CA ASP A 346 -11.69 17.71 -16.06
C ASP A 346 -11.15 18.27 -14.73
N PRO A 347 -11.99 18.37 -13.67
CA PRO A 347 -11.58 18.93 -12.38
C PRO A 347 -10.33 18.26 -11.78
N PHE A 348 -10.13 16.96 -12.01
CA PHE A 348 -8.95 16.24 -11.55
C PHE A 348 -7.70 16.59 -12.36
N THR A 349 -7.84 16.82 -13.67
CA THR A 349 -6.72 17.33 -14.49
C THR A 349 -6.33 18.74 -14.04
N VAL A 350 -7.31 19.62 -13.78
CA VAL A 350 -7.07 20.98 -13.28
C VAL A 350 -6.37 20.93 -11.92
N PHE A 351 -6.83 20.06 -11.02
CA PHE A 351 -6.18 19.82 -9.73
C PHE A 351 -4.73 19.37 -9.91
N LEU A 352 -4.48 18.34 -10.74
CA LEU A 352 -3.14 17.81 -10.97
C LEU A 352 -2.20 18.85 -11.59
N HIS A 353 -2.68 19.67 -12.51
CA HIS A 353 -1.90 20.77 -13.08
C HIS A 353 -1.45 21.76 -12.00
N ARG A 354 -2.36 22.18 -11.11
CA ARG A 354 -2.04 23.08 -9.96
C ARG A 354 -1.08 22.45 -8.94
N VAL A 355 -1.04 21.12 -8.86
CA VAL A 355 -0.17 20.39 -7.95
C VAL A 355 1.23 20.20 -8.54
N TRP A 356 1.32 20.06 -9.87
CA TRP A 356 2.57 19.79 -10.56
C TRP A 356 3.38 21.07 -10.83
N THR A 357 2.72 22.20 -11.11
CA THR A 357 3.35 23.53 -11.27
C THR A 357 3.54 24.23 -9.93
#